data_AF-A0A5B9PBD3-F1
#
_entry.id   AF-A0A5B9PBD3-F1
#
_cell.length_a   1.000
_cell.length_b   1.000
_cell.length_c   1.000
_cell.angle_alpha   90.00
_cell.angle_beta   90.00
_cell.angle_gamma   90.00
#
_symmetry.space_group_name_H-M   'P 1'
#
loop_
_entity.id
_entity.type
_entity.pdbx_description
1 polymer ?
#
loop_
_entity_poly.entity_id
_entity_poly.type
_entity_poly.pdbx_seq_one_letter_code
_entity_poly.pdbx_strand_id
1 'polypeptide(L)'
;MLQKTASQNSDLKPFLKFCATVAFALMLAGSIPIVASYYFGASADNVMAIDPGMTKAQVEKLLGTPDQIDGANWLYSVRGHSDLVQIQFTNGRVIQISF
;
A
#
# COMPACT_ATOMS: atom_id res chain seq x y z
N MET A 1 39.86 -30.25 45.16
CA MET A 1 38.70 -31.16 45.01
C MET A 1 37.49 -30.32 44.64
N LEU A 2 36.70 -30.84 43.70
CA LEU A 2 35.66 -30.15 42.93
C LEU A 2 34.51 -29.57 43.77
N GLN A 3 34.25 -28.28 43.64
CA GLN A 3 32.90 -27.71 43.76
C GLN A 3 32.58 -26.98 42.46
N LYS A 4 32.12 -27.73 41.46
CA LYS A 4 31.63 -27.19 40.19
C LYS A 4 30.38 -27.96 39.79
N THR A 5 29.23 -27.57 40.32
CA THR A 5 27.88 -27.88 39.80
C THR A 5 26.82 -27.38 40.78
N ALA A 6 26.42 -26.11 40.69
CA ALA A 6 25.16 -25.65 41.29
C ALA A 6 24.72 -24.23 40.88
N SER A 7 25.52 -23.47 40.12
CA SER A 7 25.22 -22.07 39.79
C SER A 7 25.14 -21.80 38.28
N GLN A 8 24.58 -22.75 37.51
CA GLN A 8 24.33 -22.54 36.06
C GLN A 8 22.86 -22.72 35.66
N ASN A 9 22.01 -23.30 36.53
CA ASN A 9 20.62 -23.61 36.19
C ASN A 9 19.61 -22.52 36.61
N SER A 10 20.03 -21.53 37.40
CA SER A 10 19.16 -20.46 37.92
C SER A 10 18.88 -19.39 36.87
N ASP A 11 19.88 -19.08 36.03
CA ASP A 11 19.85 -17.95 35.09
C ASP A 11 19.37 -18.33 33.69
N LEU A 12 19.34 -19.62 33.35
CA LEU A 12 18.81 -20.09 32.07
C LEU A 12 17.29 -19.92 31.96
N LYS A 13 16.56 -20.11 33.06
CA LYS A 13 15.10 -20.03 33.09
C LYS A 13 14.56 -18.63 32.79
N PRO A 14 15.07 -17.53 33.40
CA PRO A 14 14.63 -16.19 33.03
C PRO A 14 15.06 -15.80 31.61
N PHE A 15 16.24 -16.24 31.16
CA PHE A 15 16.71 -15.98 29.80
C PHE A 15 15.86 -16.67 28.72
N LEU A 16 15.50 -17.95 28.92
CA LEU A 16 14.58 -18.65 28.01
C LEU A 16 13.21 -17.98 27.94
N LYS A 17 12.68 -17.52 29.09
CA LYS A 17 11.39 -16.80 29.14
C LYS A 17 11.45 -15.48 28.38
N PHE A 18 12.57 -14.76 28.47
CA PHE A 18 12.79 -13.53 27.70
C PHE A 18 12.82 -13.82 26.19
N CYS A 19 13.61 -14.81 25.75
CA CYS A 19 13.67 -15.21 24.35
C CYS A 19 12.32 -15.68 23.79
N ALA A 20 11.55 -16.48 24.55
CA ALA A 20 10.22 -16.93 24.15
C ALA A 20 9.23 -15.76 23.99
N THR A 21 9.32 -14.75 24.86
CA THR A 21 8.45 -13.57 24.79
C THR A 21 8.76 -12.70 23.56
N VAL A 22 10.05 -12.52 23.24
CA VAL A 22 10.47 -11.79 22.04
C VAL A 22 10.07 -12.53 20.76
N ALA A 23 10.22 -13.85 20.72
CA ALA A 23 9.77 -14.66 19.58
C ALA A 23 8.24 -14.59 19.39
N PHE A 24 7.46 -14.62 20.47
CA PHE A 24 6.01 -14.49 20.41
C PHE A 24 5.56 -13.09 19.96
N ALA A 25 6.25 -12.03 20.41
CA ALA A 25 5.99 -10.66 19.95
C ALA A 25 6.30 -10.47 18.46
N LEU A 26 7.35 -11.09 17.94
CA LEU A 26 7.69 -11.06 16.51
C LEU A 26 6.68 -11.84 15.65
N MET A 27 6.11 -12.95 16.17
CA MET A 27 5.05 -13.67 15.46
C MET A 27 3.74 -12.87 15.38
N LEU A 28 3.38 -12.12 16.42
CA LEU A 28 2.20 -11.23 16.40
C LEU A 28 2.40 -10.00 15.51
N ALA A 29 3.63 -9.50 15.38
CA ALA A 29 3.96 -8.42 14.45
C ALA A 29 4.05 -8.88 12.98
N GLY A 30 4.11 -10.20 12.73
CA GLY A 30 4.20 -10.79 11.39
C GLY A 30 2.85 -10.92 10.66
N SER A 31 1.72 -10.74 11.35
CA SER A 31 0.40 -10.68 10.71
C SER A 31 0.03 -9.24 10.35
N ILE A 32 0.90 -8.54 9.63
CA ILE A 32 0.44 -7.38 8.85
C ILE A 32 -0.33 -8.00 7.69
N PRO A 33 -1.66 -7.81 7.59
CA PRO A 33 -2.42 -8.39 6.51
C PRO A 33 -1.86 -7.87 5.18
N ILE A 34 -1.26 -8.78 4.40
CA ILE A 34 -0.96 -8.60 2.97
C ILE A 34 -2.32 -8.59 2.24
N VAL A 35 -3.15 -7.60 2.53
CA VAL A 35 -4.47 -7.39 1.92
C VAL A 35 -4.56 -5.99 1.31
N ALA A 36 -3.42 -5.32 1.09
CA ALA A 36 -3.38 -4.03 0.41
C ALA A 36 -2.95 -4.10 -1.06
N SER A 37 -2.54 -5.27 -1.58
CA SER A 37 -1.76 -5.31 -2.83
C SER A 37 -2.54 -5.64 -4.11
N TYR A 38 -3.87 -5.74 -4.09
CA TYR A 38 -4.64 -6.13 -5.30
C TYR A 38 -5.76 -5.16 -5.70
N TYR A 39 -5.78 -3.94 -5.14
CA TYR A 39 -6.81 -2.93 -5.45
C TYR A 39 -6.23 -1.63 -6.05
N PHE A 40 -5.00 -1.65 -6.58
CA PHE A 40 -4.45 -0.50 -7.29
C PHE A 40 -5.05 -0.41 -8.70
N GLY A 41 -5.81 0.65 -8.94
CA GLY A 41 -6.51 0.91 -10.20
C GLY A 41 -7.83 1.63 -9.94
N ALA A 42 -8.13 2.62 -10.77
CA ALA A 42 -9.40 3.34 -10.72
C ALA A 42 -10.55 2.37 -11.07
N SER A 43 -11.70 2.50 -10.40
CA SER A 43 -12.88 1.74 -10.81
C SER A 43 -13.39 2.28 -12.14
N ALA A 44 -13.91 1.40 -13.00
CA ALA A 44 -14.52 1.81 -14.26
C ALA A 44 -15.65 2.84 -14.05
N ASP A 45 -16.45 2.67 -12.99
CA ASP A 45 -17.51 3.62 -12.63
C ASP A 45 -16.95 5.02 -12.31
N ASN A 46 -15.83 5.11 -11.59
CA ASN A 46 -15.23 6.40 -11.25
C ASN A 46 -14.58 7.06 -12.47
N VAL A 47 -14.02 6.26 -13.38
CA VAL A 47 -13.50 6.73 -14.67
C VAL A 47 -14.63 7.32 -15.52
N MET A 48 -15.77 6.63 -15.59
CA MET A 48 -16.95 7.12 -16.31
C MET A 48 -17.56 8.38 -15.69
N ALA A 49 -17.27 8.66 -14.42
CA ALA A 49 -17.71 9.87 -13.74
C ALA A 49 -16.78 11.08 -13.96
N ILE A 50 -15.69 10.94 -14.74
CA ILE A 50 -14.82 12.06 -15.08
C ILE A 50 -15.43 12.88 -16.21
N ASP A 51 -15.55 14.19 -15.96
CA ASP A 51 -16.06 15.14 -16.95
C ASP A 51 -15.00 16.18 -17.34
N PRO A 52 -15.04 16.68 -18.59
CA PRO A 52 -14.30 17.86 -18.98
C PRO A 52 -14.61 19.04 -18.04
N GLY A 53 -13.56 19.77 -17.63
CA GLY A 53 -13.65 20.89 -16.70
C GLY A 53 -13.37 20.56 -15.24
N MET A 54 -13.37 19.27 -14.86
CA MET A 54 -12.96 18.84 -13.52
C MET A 54 -11.53 19.27 -13.22
N THR A 55 -11.27 19.67 -11.97
CA THR A 55 -9.93 20.04 -11.52
C THR A 55 -9.09 18.81 -11.22
N LYS A 56 -7.75 18.95 -11.25
CA LYS A 56 -6.83 17.87 -10.84
C LYS A 56 -7.21 17.25 -9.49
N ALA A 57 -7.52 18.07 -8.49
CA ALA A 57 -7.91 17.60 -7.16
C ALA A 57 -9.23 16.80 -7.16
N GLN A 58 -10.18 17.13 -8.03
CA GLN A 58 -11.41 16.35 -8.18
C GLN A 58 -11.12 14.98 -8.81
N VAL A 59 -10.25 14.95 -9.83
CA VAL A 59 -9.82 13.70 -10.46
C VAL A 59 -9.07 12.82 -9.46
N GLU A 60 -8.12 13.36 -8.70
CA GLU A 60 -7.40 12.59 -7.66
C GLU A 60 -8.35 12.09 -6.57
N LYS A 61 -9.36 12.86 -6.21
CA LYS A 61 -10.36 12.43 -5.22
C LYS A 61 -11.21 11.25 -5.74
N LEU A 62 -11.47 11.20 -7.04
CA LEU A 62 -12.28 10.15 -7.68
C LEU A 62 -11.47 8.90 -8.02
N LEU A 63 -10.34 9.07 -8.68
CA LEU A 63 -9.53 7.97 -9.22
C LEU A 63 -8.36 7.58 -8.32
N GLY A 64 -7.97 8.46 -7.40
CA GLY A 64 -6.73 8.35 -6.64
C GLY A 64 -5.54 8.92 -7.39
N THR A 65 -4.36 8.48 -6.99
CA THR A 65 -3.09 8.90 -7.61
C THR A 65 -2.96 8.27 -8.99
N PRO A 66 -2.54 9.03 -10.03
CA PRO A 66 -2.23 8.46 -11.34
C PRO A 66 -1.04 7.51 -11.26
N ASP A 67 -1.02 6.49 -12.12
CA ASP A 67 0.10 5.56 -12.23
C ASP A 67 1.31 6.24 -12.90
N GLN A 68 1.05 7.14 -13.85
CA GLN A 68 2.07 7.91 -14.54
C GLN A 68 1.60 9.33 -14.83
N ILE A 69 2.53 10.28 -14.69
CA ILE A 69 2.35 11.69 -15.03
C ILE A 69 3.36 12.06 -16.12
N ASP A 70 2.86 12.42 -17.30
CA ASP A 70 3.64 12.99 -18.40
C ASP A 70 3.17 14.43 -18.67
N GLY A 71 3.69 15.34 -17.86
CA GLY A 71 3.35 16.77 -17.89
C GLY A 71 1.85 17.03 -17.65
N ALA A 72 1.13 17.31 -18.72
CA ALA A 72 -0.31 17.56 -18.72
C ALA A 72 -1.16 16.29 -18.82
N ASN A 73 -0.56 15.14 -19.11
CA ASN A 73 -1.25 13.86 -19.29
C ASN A 73 -1.06 12.98 -18.06
N TRP A 74 -2.15 12.50 -17.49
CA TRP A 74 -2.14 11.54 -16.39
C TRP A 74 -2.71 10.22 -16.87
N LEU A 75 -2.04 9.11 -16.55
CA LEU A 75 -2.47 7.77 -16.91
C LEU A 75 -2.94 7.02 -15.68
N TYR A 76 -4.06 6.30 -15.84
CA TYR A 76 -4.69 5.50 -14.81
C TYR A 76 -5.00 4.10 -15.34
N SER A 77 -4.62 3.09 -14.59
CA SER A 77 -5.00 1.71 -14.79
C SER A 77 -6.43 1.52 -14.30
N VAL A 78 -7.26 0.86 -15.10
CA VAL A 78 -8.64 0.57 -14.72
C VAL A 78 -8.71 -0.83 -14.14
N ARG A 79 -9.29 -0.96 -12.95
CA ARG A 79 -9.38 -2.26 -12.27
C ARG A 79 -10.19 -3.26 -13.10
N GLY A 80 -9.60 -4.41 -13.39
CA GLY A 80 -10.26 -5.49 -14.14
C GLY A 80 -10.19 -5.32 -15.66
N HIS A 81 -9.47 -4.31 -16.16
CA HIS A 81 -9.24 -4.05 -17.58
C HIS A 81 -7.74 -3.98 -17.86
N SER A 82 -7.34 -4.32 -19.09
CA SER A 82 -5.96 -4.14 -19.59
C SER A 82 -5.66 -2.71 -20.02
N ASP A 83 -6.71 -1.90 -20.16
CA ASP A 83 -6.64 -0.59 -20.82
C ASP A 83 -6.26 0.50 -19.82
N LEU A 84 -5.56 1.52 -20.32
CA LEU A 84 -5.17 2.70 -19.56
C LEU A 84 -6.05 3.87 -19.97
N VAL A 85 -6.53 4.61 -18.98
CA VAL A 85 -7.23 5.87 -19.21
C VAL A 85 -6.21 6.99 -19.14
N GLN A 86 -6.15 7.79 -20.20
CA GLN A 86 -5.39 9.03 -20.22
C GLN A 86 -6.31 10.22 -19.99
N ILE A 87 -5.96 11.07 -19.02
CA ILE A 87 -6.64 12.33 -18.73
C ILE A 87 -5.68 13.47 -19.03
N GLN A 88 -6.07 14.34 -19.96
CA GLN A 88 -5.30 15.52 -20.31
C GLN A 88 -5.82 16.77 -19.61
N PHE A 89 -4.92 17.55 -19.03
CA PHE A 89 -5.21 18.78 -18.32
C PHE A 89 -4.69 20.01 -19.05
N THR A 90 -5.49 21.09 -19.08
CA THR A 90 -5.03 22.44 -19.45
C THR A 90 -5.52 23.42 -18.39
N ASN A 91 -4.65 24.34 -17.95
CA ASN A 91 -4.95 25.29 -16.87
C ASN A 91 -5.52 24.61 -15.59
N GLY A 92 -5.04 23.40 -15.28
CA GLY A 92 -5.46 22.62 -14.11
C GLY A 92 -6.82 21.92 -14.23
N ARG A 93 -7.44 21.93 -15.42
CA ARG A 93 -8.74 21.31 -15.68
C ARG A 93 -8.68 20.25 -16.76
N VAL A 94 -9.49 19.21 -16.65
CA VAL A 94 -9.63 18.17 -17.67
C VAL A 94 -10.13 18.80 -18.96
N ILE A 95 -9.47 18.50 -20.07
CA ILE A 95 -9.91 18.89 -21.42
C ILE A 95 -10.25 17.70 -22.30
N GLN A 96 -9.64 16.55 -22.04
CA GLN A 96 -9.80 15.35 -22.84
C GLN A 96 -9.57 14.11 -21.98
N ILE A 97 -10.32 13.06 -22.31
CA ILE A 97 -10.27 11.73 -21.71
C ILE A 97 -10.15 10.73 -22.86
N SER A 98 -9.15 9.86 -22.82
CA SER A 98 -8.87 8.84 -23.85
C SER A 98 -8.74 7.46 -23.20
N PHE A 99 -9.15 6.40 -23.92
CA PHE A 99 -9.13 5.00 -23.50
C PHE A 99 -8.26 4.19 -24.46
#